data_AF-A0A352PIU5-F1
#
_entry.id   AF-A0A352PIU5-F1
#
_cell.length_a   1.000
_cell.length_b   1.000
_cell.length_c   1.000
_cell.angle_alpha   90.00
_cell.angle_beta   90.00
_cell.angle_gamma   90.00
#
_symmetry.space_group_name_H-M   'P 1'
#
loop_
_entity.id
_entity.type
_entity.pdbx_description
1 polymer ?
#
loop_
_entity_poly.entity_id
_entity_poly.type
_entity_poly.pdbx_seq_one_letter_code
_entity_poly.pdbx_strand_id
1 'polypeptide(L)' 'MAKKALKKKSESVDFAKAFSELEEITKWFESGSIDVDEGLKKFERGIELSKQCQKKLAEVQNRIEELKNSNK' A
#
# COMPACT_ATOMS: atom_id res chain seq x y z
N MET A 1 17.35 21.32 7.94
CA MET A 1 16.50 20.88 6.82
C MET A 1 16.60 19.37 6.48
N ALA A 2 17.42 18.55 7.17
CA ALA A 2 17.66 17.14 6.80
C ALA A 2 16.55 16.13 7.18
N LYS A 3 15.74 16.40 8.21
CA LYS A 3 14.74 15.43 8.72
C LYS A 3 13.53 15.22 7.80
N LYS A 4 13.22 16.16 6.90
CA LYS A 4 12.02 16.12 6.04
C LYS A 4 12.20 15.24 4.79
N ALA A 5 13.43 15.05 4.32
CA ALA A 5 13.73 14.24 3.14
C ALA A 5 13.76 12.72 3.43
N LEU A 6 14.21 12.31 4.62
CA LEU A 6 14.26 10.91 5.04
C LEU A 6 12.85 10.30 5.20
N LYS A 7 11.88 11.08 5.73
CA LYS A 7 10.50 10.61 5.97
C LYS A 7 9.70 10.35 4.69
N LYS A 8 9.90 11.17 3.65
CA LYS A 8 9.26 10.97 2.34
C LYS A 8 9.73 9.71 1.61
N LYS A 9 11.01 9.33 1.76
CA LYS A 9 11.61 8.18 1.07
C LYS A 9 11.17 6.85 1.71
N SER A 10 11.02 6.82 3.04
CA SER A 10 10.50 5.64 3.75
C SER A 10 9.04 5.37 3.40
N GLU A 11 8.22 6.43 3.30
CA GLU A 11 6.78 6.28 3.00
C GLU A 11 6.49 5.82 1.58
N SER A 12 7.30 6.19 0.58
CA SER A 12 7.18 5.66 -0.78
C SER A 12 7.63 4.20 -0.88
N VAL A 13 8.63 3.82 -0.08
CA VAL A 13 9.10 2.44 0.01
C VAL A 13 8.05 1.55 0.69
N ASP A 14 7.28 2.09 1.64
CA ASP A 14 6.22 1.37 2.34
C ASP A 14 5.07 0.98 1.39
N PHE A 15 4.59 1.93 0.57
CA PHE A 15 3.56 1.65 -0.43
C PHE A 15 4.01 0.64 -1.48
N ALA A 16 5.19 0.84 -2.07
CA ALA A 16 5.68 -0.04 -3.13
C ALA A 16 5.84 -1.48 -2.64
N LYS A 17 6.33 -1.67 -1.40
CA LYS A 17 6.43 -2.98 -0.78
C LYS A 17 5.05 -3.61 -0.55
N ALA A 18 4.12 -2.86 0.04
CA ALA A 18 2.78 -3.37 0.32
C ALA A 18 2.03 -3.75 -0.97
N PHE A 19 2.22 -2.96 -2.03
CA PHE A 19 1.64 -3.24 -3.34
C PHE A 19 2.24 -4.48 -3.98
N SER A 20 3.57 -4.62 -3.98
CA SER A 20 4.24 -5.82 -4.52
C SER A 20 3.85 -7.09 -3.77
N GLU A 21 3.73 -7.03 -2.43
CA GLU A 21 3.28 -8.19 -1.65
C GLU A 21 1.82 -8.57 -1.99
N LEU A 22 0.96 -7.59 -2.27
CA LEU A 22 -0.41 -7.84 -2.71
C LEU A 22 -0.48 -8.46 -4.12
N GLU A 23 0.44 -8.08 -5.02
CA GLU A 23 0.61 -8.74 -6.33
C GLU A 23 1.05 -10.21 -6.17
N GLU A 24 1.96 -10.51 -5.25
CA GLU A 24 2.38 -11.89 -4.96
C GLU A 24 1.24 -12.74 -4.40
N ILE A 25 0.44 -12.18 -3.50
CA ILE A 25 -0.77 -12.85 -2.98
C ILE A 25 -1.75 -13.13 -4.13
N THR A 26 -1.96 -12.18 -5.03
CA THR A 26 -2.86 -12.34 -6.17
C THR A 26 -2.37 -13.45 -7.10
N LYS A 27 -1.09 -13.46 -7.44
CA LYS A 27 -0.46 -14.53 -8.23
C LYS A 27 -0.60 -15.90 -7.58
N TRP A 28 -0.50 -15.98 -6.25
CA TRP A 28 -0.71 -17.24 -5.54
C TRP A 28 -2.15 -17.74 -5.71
N PHE A 29 -3.16 -16.88 -5.62
CA PHE A 29 -4.55 -17.27 -5.89
C PHE A 29 -4.78 -17.67 -7.35
N GLU A 30 -4.17 -16.96 -8.30
CA GLU A 30 -4.24 -17.27 -9.73
C GLU A 30 -3.54 -18.58 -10.09
N SER A 31 -2.54 -19.01 -9.30
CA SER A 31 -1.83 -20.28 -9.51
C SER A 31 -2.70 -21.52 -9.28
N GLY A 32 -3.89 -21.37 -8.69
CA GLY A 32 -4.80 -22.48 -8.41
C GLY A 32 -4.38 -23.34 -7.22
N SER A 33 -3.66 -22.76 -6.26
CA SER A 33 -3.29 -23.44 -5.01
C SER A 33 -4.53 -23.85 -4.19
N ILE A 34 -4.56 -25.08 -3.69
CA ILE A 34 -5.74 -25.69 -3.02
C ILE A 34 -5.59 -25.64 -1.48
N ASP A 35 -4.49 -25.09 -0.96
CA ASP A 35 -4.27 -25.00 0.49
C ASP A 35 -5.17 -23.92 1.11
N VAL A 36 -6.22 -24.36 1.81
CA VAL A 36 -7.26 -23.49 2.36
C VAL A 36 -6.75 -22.67 3.55
N ASP A 37 -5.91 -23.26 4.40
CA ASP A 37 -5.31 -22.59 5.56
C ASP A 37 -4.34 -21.49 5.12
N GLU A 38 -3.53 -21.79 4.11
CA GLU A 38 -2.64 -20.80 3.49
C GLU A 38 -3.43 -19.71 2.75
N GLY A 39 -4.51 -20.10 2.06
CA GLY A 39 -5.43 -19.19 1.40
C GLY A 39 -6.07 -18.20 2.37
N LEU A 40 -6.52 -18.66 3.55
CA LEU A 40 -7.09 -17.79 4.57
C LEU A 40 -6.07 -16.75 5.07
N LYS A 41 -4.84 -17.19 5.39
CA LYS A 41 -3.76 -16.29 5.83
C LYS A 41 -3.42 -15.24 4.78
N LYS A 42 -3.33 -15.65 3.50
CA LYS A 42 -3.06 -14.71 2.40
C LYS A 42 -4.22 -13.75 2.17
N PHE A 43 -5.45 -14.20 2.35
CA PHE A 43 -6.61 -13.33 2.25
C PHE A 43 -6.61 -12.26 3.35
N GLU A 44 -6.41 -12.64 4.61
CA GLU A 44 -6.30 -11.71 5.72
C GLU A 44 -5.19 -10.68 5.50
N ARG A 45 -4.02 -11.15 5.06
CA ARG A 45 -2.88 -10.28 4.73
C ARG A 45 -3.20 -9.36 3.55
N GLY A 46 -3.86 -9.86 2.51
CA GLY A 46 -4.28 -9.07 1.36
C GLY A 46 -5.24 -7.92 1.74
N ILE A 47 -6.18 -8.18 2.66
CA ILE A 47 -7.08 -7.15 3.20
C ILE A 47 -6.28 -6.07 3.97
N GLU A 48 -5.32 -6.48 4.78
CA GLU A 48 -4.47 -5.55 5.51
C GLU A 48 -3.64 -4.66 4.57
N LEU A 49 -2.96 -5.26 3.60
CA LEU A 49 -2.15 -4.55 2.60
C LEU A 49 -3.01 -3.58 1.77
N SER A 50 -4.20 -4.01 1.35
CA SER A 50 -5.15 -3.17 0.61
C SER A 50 -5.53 -1.91 1.40
N LYS A 51 -5.85 -2.07 2.70
CA LYS A 51 -6.14 -0.95 3.60
C LYS A 51 -4.95 0.00 3.75
N GLN A 52 -3.73 -0.52 3.86
CA GLN A 52 -2.52 0.30 3.95
C GLN A 52 -2.32 1.12 2.66
N CYS A 53 -2.46 0.49 1.50
CA CYS A 53 -2.38 1.16 0.21
C CYS A 53 -3.44 2.27 0.06
N GLN A 54 -4.69 1.97 0.38
CA GLN A 54 -5.79 2.94 0.33
C GLN A 54 -5.54 4.14 1.24
N LYS A 55 -5.12 3.90 2.49
CA LYS A 55 -4.78 4.97 3.43
C LYS A 55 -3.69 5.86 2.86
N LYS A 56 -2.64 5.26 2.28
CA LYS A 56 -1.53 6.03 1.73
C LYS A 56 -1.94 6.88 0.54
N LEU A 57 -2.77 6.35 -0.35
CA LEU A 57 -3.32 7.09 -1.48
C LEU A 57 -4.20 8.26 -1.00
N ALA A 58 -5.02 8.06 0.03
CA ALA A 58 -5.84 9.13 0.62
C ALA A 58 -4.97 10.25 1.21
N GLU A 59 -3.88 9.92 1.90
CA GLU A 59 -2.93 10.92 2.41
C GLU A 59 -2.29 11.73 1.28
N VAL A 60 -1.91 11.07 0.17
CA VAL A 60 -1.36 11.73 -1.01
C VAL A 60 -2.40 12.64 -1.66
N GLN A 61 -3.64 12.17 -1.81
CA GLN A 61 -4.73 12.95 -2.38
C GLN A 61 -5.02 14.21 -1.55
N ASN A 62 -5.16 14.06 -0.23
CA ASN A 62 -5.35 15.20 0.68
C ASN A 62 -4.21 16.21 0.51
N ARG A 63 -2.97 15.74 0.40
CA ARG A 63 -1.82 16.64 0.22
C ARG A 63 -1.87 17.40 -1.10
N ILE A 64 -2.34 16.77 -2.18
CA ILE A 64 -2.54 17.41 -3.47
C ILE A 64 -3.62 18.50 -3.38
N GLU A 65 -4.73 18.22 -2.70
CA GLU A 65 -5.81 19.18 -2.50
C GLU A 65 -5.37 20.40 -1.68
N GLU A 66 -4.62 20.19 -0.59
CA GLU A 66 -4.03 21.29 0.20
C GLU A 66 -3.15 22.20 -0.67
N LEU A 67 -2.30 21.61 -1.51
CA LEU A 67 -1.41 22.36 -2.40
C LEU A 67 -2.19 23.13 -3.47
N LYS A 68 -3.26 22.54 -4.01
CA LYS A 68 -4.14 23.20 -4.99
C LYS A 68 -4.87 24.40 -4.39
N ASN A 69 -5.35 24.28 -3.15
CA ASN A 69 -6.08 25.34 -2.45
C ASN A 69 -5.16 26.45 -1.96
N SER A 70 -3.90 26.15 -1.60
CA SER A 70 -2.92 27.14 -1.14
C SER A 70 -2.41 28.07 -2.25
N ASN A 71 -2.66 27.72 -3.52
CA ASN A 71 -2.19 28.46 -4.70
C ASN A 71 -3.31 29.22 -5.40
N LYS A 72 -4.46 29.37 -4.73
CA LYS A 72 -5.64 30.13 -5.17
C LYS A 72 -5.79 31.35 -4.27
#